data_AF-B5XPL7-F1
#
_entry.id   AF-B5XPL7-F1
#
_cell.length_a   1.000
_cell.length_b   1.000
_cell.length_c   1.000
_cell.angle_alpha   90.00
_cell.angle_beta   90.00
_cell.angle_gamma   90.00
#
_symmetry.space_group_name_H-M   'P 1'
#
loop_
_entity.id
_entity.type
_entity.pdbx_description
1 polymer ?
#
loop_
_entity_poly.entity_id
_entity_poly.type
_entity_poly.pdbx_seq_one_letter_code
_entity_poly.pdbx_strand_id
1 'polypeptide(L)'
;MFNPLKGWLDRRQPIPERFYTPGHIDVPTPDWSCWISIEECEPLHLVMSMQWLSLKDARANTQSYLDSASELIRGLEGGWLDRWEQEEILTELGEAPLPSLPIYLISCGDGDDEELVYVGKTKNTSRFNGGHSAALKLHAPEYQSKSKHIYRCTAWFYIDNEYISLDWIQPEQVALDILDSIESQLIYWLQPPLNTHKKKRNLARWEFYIHMQNLICGGFMNDKFI
;
A
#
# COMPACT_ATOMS: atom_id res chain seq x y z
N MET A 1 10.47 5.10 -0.20
CA MET A 1 9.46 4.04 -0.14
C MET A 1 9.90 3.01 0.89
N PHE A 2 9.02 2.63 1.80
CA PHE A 2 9.22 1.58 2.78
C PHE A 2 9.23 0.22 2.06
N ASN A 3 10.23 -0.61 2.36
CA ASN A 3 10.39 -1.90 1.72
C ASN A 3 10.03 -3.01 2.72
N PRO A 4 9.07 -3.88 2.39
CA PRO A 4 8.51 -4.84 3.33
C PRO A 4 9.54 -5.90 3.76
N LEU A 5 10.48 -6.29 2.88
CA LEU A 5 11.54 -7.27 3.17
C LEU A 5 12.75 -6.66 3.90
N LYS A 6 12.81 -5.34 4.06
CA LYS A 6 13.99 -4.69 4.62
C LYS A 6 14.27 -5.09 6.07
N GLY A 7 13.23 -5.35 6.87
CA GLY A 7 13.41 -5.85 8.24
C GLY A 7 14.15 -7.19 8.29
N TRP A 8 13.83 -8.08 7.35
CA TRP A 8 14.47 -9.38 7.18
C TRP A 8 15.89 -9.25 6.63
N LEU A 9 16.06 -8.51 5.54
CA LEU A 9 17.39 -8.27 4.95
C LEU A 9 18.33 -7.51 5.88
N ASP A 10 17.84 -6.66 6.78
CA ASP A 10 18.65 -6.00 7.80
C ASP A 10 18.88 -6.87 9.05
N ARG A 11 18.36 -8.11 9.06
CA ARG A 11 18.43 -9.07 10.19
C ARG A 11 17.82 -8.52 11.49
N ARG A 12 16.80 -7.67 11.37
CA ARG A 12 16.09 -7.08 12.52
C ARG A 12 14.84 -7.86 12.89
N GLN A 13 14.25 -8.57 11.93
CA GLN A 13 13.04 -9.37 12.08
C GLN A 13 13.16 -10.63 11.20
N PRO A 14 12.52 -11.75 11.55
CA PRO A 14 12.44 -12.88 10.65
C PRO A 14 11.53 -12.53 9.46
N ILE A 15 11.73 -13.20 8.32
CA ILE A 15 10.73 -13.18 7.27
C ILE A 15 9.44 -13.87 7.78
N PRO A 16 8.25 -13.37 7.40
CA PRO A 16 6.99 -13.98 7.83
C PRO A 16 6.85 -15.48 7.50
N GLU A 17 6.22 -16.23 8.40
CA GLU A 17 6.02 -17.68 8.33
C GLU A 17 5.33 -18.12 7.04
N ARG A 18 4.42 -17.30 6.53
CA ARG A 18 3.74 -17.48 5.24
C ARG A 18 4.66 -17.77 4.05
N PHE A 19 5.93 -17.38 4.12
CA PHE A 19 6.89 -17.55 3.03
C PHE A 19 7.66 -18.88 3.08
N TYR A 20 7.61 -19.60 4.20
CA TYR A 20 8.24 -20.92 4.34
C TYR A 20 7.27 -22.01 4.85
N THR A 21 6.02 -21.67 5.12
CA THR A 21 4.93 -22.61 5.43
C THR A 21 3.99 -22.76 4.22
N PRO A 22 3.97 -23.94 3.55
CA PRO A 22 3.14 -24.16 2.38
C PRO A 22 1.64 -24.04 2.66
N GLY A 23 0.91 -23.43 1.72
CA GLY A 23 -0.55 -23.38 1.76
C GLY A 23 -1.13 -22.40 2.79
N HIS A 24 -0.37 -21.40 3.22
CA HIS A 24 -0.84 -20.34 4.11
C HIS A 24 -2.08 -19.63 3.53
N ILE A 25 -3.11 -19.47 4.36
CA ILE A 25 -4.34 -18.75 4.03
C ILE A 25 -4.60 -17.76 5.16
N ASP A 26 -4.65 -16.49 4.80
CA ASP A 26 -5.01 -15.44 5.72
C ASP A 26 -6.53 -15.35 5.92
N VAL A 27 -6.93 -15.17 7.18
CA VAL A 27 -8.32 -14.97 7.58
C VAL A 27 -8.44 -13.60 8.24
N PRO A 28 -8.89 -12.56 7.50
CA PRO A 28 -8.93 -11.21 8.05
C PRO A 28 -9.95 -11.10 9.18
N THR A 29 -9.55 -10.44 10.25
CA THR A 29 -10.42 -10.07 11.37
C THR A 29 -10.33 -8.56 11.63
N PRO A 30 -11.36 -7.94 12.21
CA PRO A 30 -11.32 -6.52 12.60
C PRO A 30 -10.17 -6.14 13.55
N ASP A 31 -9.64 -7.12 14.30
CA ASP A 31 -8.58 -6.93 15.29
C ASP A 31 -7.18 -6.79 14.67
N TRP A 32 -7.05 -7.00 13.35
CA TRP A 32 -5.80 -6.75 12.65
C TRP A 32 -5.41 -5.28 12.77
N SER A 33 -4.22 -5.04 13.33
CA SER A 33 -3.67 -3.68 13.39
C SER A 33 -3.31 -3.24 11.98
N CYS A 34 -4.08 -2.28 11.44
CA CYS A 34 -3.91 -1.79 10.08
C CYS A 34 -3.34 -0.37 10.08
N TRP A 35 -2.31 -0.14 9.28
CA TRP A 35 -1.85 1.22 8.99
C TRP A 35 -1.67 1.45 7.49
N ILE A 36 -1.84 2.69 7.07
CA ILE A 36 -1.63 3.14 5.70
C ILE A 36 -0.45 4.10 5.71
N SER A 37 0.59 3.78 4.95
CA SER A 37 1.69 4.71 4.69
C SER A 37 1.40 5.50 3.43
N ILE A 38 1.60 6.82 3.48
CA ILE A 38 1.66 7.70 2.31
C ILE A 38 3.14 7.86 1.94
N GLU A 39 3.52 7.47 0.72
CA GLU A 39 4.93 7.25 0.38
C GLU A 39 5.43 7.97 -0.86
N GLU A 40 4.52 8.38 -1.73
CA GLU A 40 4.84 9.22 -2.89
C GLU A 40 3.83 10.37 -2.97
N CYS A 41 4.28 11.53 -3.41
CA CYS A 41 3.44 12.66 -3.79
C CYS A 41 4.01 13.30 -5.04
N GLU A 42 3.14 13.56 -6.00
CA GLU A 42 3.47 14.30 -7.21
C GLU A 42 2.34 15.27 -7.54
N PRO A 43 2.62 16.37 -8.27
CA PRO A 43 1.58 17.14 -8.93
C PRO A 43 0.68 16.22 -9.77
N LEU A 44 -0.64 16.37 -9.66
CA LEU A 44 -1.62 15.47 -10.28
C LEU A 44 -1.42 15.31 -11.80
N HIS A 45 -0.95 16.35 -12.49
CA HIS A 45 -0.71 16.31 -13.93
C HIS A 45 0.47 15.41 -14.34
N LEU A 46 1.33 15.00 -13.40
CA LEU A 46 2.45 14.07 -13.59
C LEU A 46 2.08 12.61 -13.28
N VAL A 47 0.79 12.32 -13.05
CA VAL A 47 0.33 10.96 -12.68
C VAL A 47 0.76 9.88 -13.68
N MET A 48 0.86 10.23 -14.97
CA MET A 48 1.26 9.30 -16.04
C MET A 48 2.75 9.00 -16.09
N SER A 49 3.60 9.84 -15.47
CA SER A 49 5.04 9.59 -15.34
C SER A 49 5.40 8.83 -14.06
N MET A 50 4.46 8.63 -13.14
CA MET A 50 4.68 7.84 -11.93
C MET A 50 4.83 6.35 -12.28
N GLN A 51 5.69 5.65 -11.54
CA GLN A 51 5.92 4.22 -11.72
C GLN A 51 4.84 3.40 -11.00
N TRP A 52 3.78 3.05 -11.73
CA TRP A 52 2.70 2.22 -11.22
C TRP A 52 3.09 0.73 -11.22
N LEU A 53 3.11 0.13 -10.04
CA LEU A 53 3.29 -1.31 -9.85
C LEU A 53 1.95 -1.91 -9.41
N SER A 54 1.46 -2.93 -10.13
CA SER A 54 0.22 -3.60 -9.73
C SER A 54 0.46 -4.53 -8.54
N LEU A 55 -0.61 -4.81 -7.78
CA LEU A 55 -0.56 -5.79 -6.68
C LEU A 55 -0.04 -7.15 -7.17
N LYS A 56 -0.48 -7.58 -8.36
CA LYS A 56 -0.06 -8.84 -8.97
C LYS A 56 1.43 -8.86 -9.31
N ASP A 57 1.94 -7.76 -9.88
CA ASP A 57 3.36 -7.67 -10.26
C ASP A 57 4.26 -7.57 -9.01
N ALA A 58 3.87 -6.78 -8.00
CA ALA A 58 4.58 -6.68 -6.73
C ALA A 58 4.69 -8.06 -6.03
N ARG A 59 3.60 -8.83 -6.05
CA ARG A 59 3.57 -10.22 -5.57
C ARG A 59 4.51 -11.12 -6.33
N ALA A 60 4.43 -11.11 -7.66
CA ALA A 60 5.29 -11.96 -8.49
C ALA A 60 6.77 -11.63 -8.30
N ASN A 61 7.11 -10.34 -8.22
CA ASN A 61 8.47 -9.88 -7.97
C ASN A 61 8.96 -10.32 -6.59
N THR A 62 8.13 -10.18 -5.56
CA THR A 62 8.46 -10.64 -4.20
C THR A 62 8.69 -12.15 -4.18
N GLN A 63 7.78 -12.93 -4.77
CA GLN A 63 7.92 -14.38 -4.82
C GLN A 63 9.19 -14.80 -5.57
N SER A 64 9.44 -14.22 -6.74
CA SER A 64 10.64 -14.50 -7.54
C SER A 64 11.93 -14.17 -6.77
N TYR A 65 11.94 -13.07 -6.02
CA TYR A 65 13.08 -12.69 -5.19
C TYR A 65 13.30 -13.70 -4.06
N LEU A 66 12.24 -14.10 -3.37
CA LEU A 66 12.30 -15.06 -2.26
C LEU A 66 12.65 -16.47 -2.71
N ASP A 67 12.15 -16.91 -3.87
CA ASP A 67 12.52 -18.20 -4.46
C ASP A 67 14.02 -18.22 -4.77
N SER A 68 14.52 -17.15 -5.42
CA SER A 68 15.96 -17.01 -5.72
C SER A 68 16.80 -16.96 -4.44
N ALA A 69 16.35 -16.24 -3.41
CA ALA A 69 17.03 -16.18 -2.13
C ALA A 69 17.06 -17.56 -1.45
N SER A 70 15.93 -18.27 -1.44
CA SER A 70 15.82 -19.63 -0.91
C SER A 70 16.77 -20.60 -1.61
N GLU A 71 16.97 -20.46 -2.93
CA GLU A 71 17.93 -21.28 -3.67
C GLU A 71 19.39 -20.99 -3.26
N LEU A 72 19.74 -19.72 -3.06
CA LEU A 72 21.09 -19.30 -2.65
C LEU A 72 21.45 -19.82 -1.25
N ILE A 73 20.54 -19.65 -0.29
CA ILE A 73 20.80 -19.96 1.13
C ILE A 73 20.30 -21.36 1.56
N ARG A 74 19.70 -22.11 0.62
CA ARG A 74 19.20 -23.49 0.79
C ARG A 74 17.98 -23.62 1.71
N GLY A 75 17.08 -22.65 1.64
CA GLY A 75 15.80 -22.66 2.36
C GLY A 75 15.48 -21.32 3.00
N LEU A 76 14.23 -21.13 3.40
CA LEU A 76 13.81 -19.97 4.22
C LEU A 76 13.34 -20.42 5.61
N GLU A 77 13.50 -21.71 5.95
CA GLU A 77 12.97 -22.26 7.20
C GLU A 77 13.57 -21.58 8.43
N GLY A 78 12.71 -21.22 9.39
CA GLY A 78 13.10 -20.51 10.61
C GLY A 78 13.21 -18.99 10.44
N GLY A 79 13.14 -18.49 9.21
CA GLY A 79 12.89 -17.09 8.86
C GLY A 79 14.02 -16.09 9.15
N TRP A 80 15.04 -16.47 9.90
CA TRP A 80 16.19 -15.59 10.22
C TRP A 80 17.31 -15.77 9.21
N LEU A 81 18.00 -14.66 8.91
CA LEU A 81 19.27 -14.69 8.18
C LEU A 81 20.45 -14.61 9.14
N ASP A 82 21.43 -15.47 8.92
CA ASP A 82 22.79 -15.23 9.39
C ASP A 82 23.49 -14.14 8.56
N ARG A 83 24.72 -13.79 8.95
CA ARG A 83 25.47 -12.73 8.24
C ARG A 83 25.88 -13.15 6.83
N TRP A 84 26.29 -14.39 6.65
CA TRP A 84 26.73 -14.90 5.36
C TRP A 84 25.55 -14.96 4.38
N GLU A 85 24.41 -15.48 4.82
CA GLU A 85 23.18 -15.56 4.02
C GLU A 85 22.71 -14.17 3.57
N GLN A 86 22.73 -13.19 4.48
CA GLN A 86 22.43 -11.79 4.17
C GLN A 86 23.39 -11.23 3.11
N GLU A 87 24.70 -11.41 3.29
CA GLU A 87 25.72 -10.91 2.37
C GLU A 87 25.57 -11.54 0.98
N GLU A 88 25.31 -12.84 0.93
CA GLU A 88 25.11 -13.59 -0.32
C GLU A 88 23.88 -13.08 -1.09
N ILE A 89 22.73 -12.95 -0.42
CA ILE A 89 21.49 -12.44 -1.02
C ILE A 89 21.69 -11.03 -1.57
N LEU A 90 22.27 -10.13 -0.78
CA LEU A 90 22.47 -8.74 -1.20
C LEU A 90 23.49 -8.61 -2.34
N THR A 91 24.49 -9.49 -2.39
CA THR A 91 25.51 -9.50 -3.44
C THR A 91 24.93 -10.00 -4.77
N GLU A 92 24.16 -11.08 -4.74
CA GLU A 92 23.66 -11.74 -5.96
C GLU A 92 22.34 -11.15 -6.46
N LEU A 93 21.42 -10.80 -5.56
CA LEU A 93 20.06 -10.36 -5.92
C LEU A 93 19.86 -8.84 -5.79
N GLY A 94 20.74 -8.15 -5.07
CA GLY A 94 20.61 -6.72 -4.82
C GLY A 94 19.44 -6.38 -3.90
N GLU A 95 18.88 -5.18 -4.10
CA GLU A 95 17.78 -4.67 -3.27
C GLU A 95 16.47 -5.47 -3.46
N ALA A 96 15.74 -5.67 -2.38
CA ALA A 96 14.43 -6.29 -2.43
C ALA A 96 13.43 -5.48 -3.28
N PRO A 97 12.46 -6.16 -3.92
CA PRO A 97 11.42 -5.51 -4.69
C PRO A 97 10.55 -4.58 -3.83
N LEU A 98 10.07 -3.51 -4.44
CA LEU A 98 9.17 -2.55 -3.80
C LEU A 98 7.73 -3.10 -3.71
N PRO A 99 6.98 -2.70 -2.67
CA PRO A 99 5.57 -3.04 -2.58
C PRO A 99 4.76 -2.31 -3.65
N SER A 100 3.53 -2.78 -3.89
CA SER A 100 2.57 -1.95 -4.62
C SER A 100 2.11 -0.80 -3.72
N LEU A 101 1.75 0.33 -4.35
CA LEU A 101 1.05 1.44 -3.70
C LEU A 101 -0.33 1.59 -4.35
N PRO A 102 -1.27 0.68 -4.04
CA PRO A 102 -2.50 0.56 -4.79
C PRO A 102 -3.54 1.60 -4.39
N ILE A 103 -3.39 2.27 -3.25
CA ILE A 103 -4.30 3.31 -2.78
C ILE A 103 -3.76 4.65 -3.27
N TYR A 104 -4.61 5.50 -3.84
CA TYR A 104 -4.23 6.85 -4.18
C TYR A 104 -5.23 7.86 -3.62
N LEU A 105 -4.68 9.00 -3.18
CA LEU A 105 -5.42 10.14 -2.65
C LEU A 105 -5.18 11.31 -3.59
N ILE A 106 -6.21 12.12 -3.85
CA ILE A 106 -6.05 13.39 -4.54
C ILE A 106 -6.42 14.50 -3.57
N SER A 107 -5.57 15.51 -3.47
CA SER A 107 -5.80 16.71 -2.68
C SER A 107 -5.92 17.97 -3.55
N CYS A 108 -6.40 19.05 -2.95
CA CYS A 108 -6.32 20.39 -3.51
C CYS A 108 -5.90 21.40 -2.43
N GLY A 109 -5.02 22.34 -2.80
CA GLY A 109 -4.44 23.31 -1.87
C GLY A 109 -3.08 22.88 -1.35
N ASP A 110 -2.48 23.71 -0.50
CA ASP A 110 -1.13 23.53 0.04
C ASP A 110 -1.13 23.77 1.56
N GLY A 111 -0.21 23.12 2.26
CA GLY A 111 0.01 23.35 3.70
C GLY A 111 -1.22 23.00 4.54
N ASP A 112 -1.61 23.90 5.44
CA ASP A 112 -2.74 23.70 6.35
C ASP A 112 -4.11 23.77 5.63
N ASP A 113 -4.16 24.36 4.44
CA ASP A 113 -5.37 24.49 3.61
C ASP A 113 -5.53 23.33 2.61
N GLU A 114 -4.65 22.32 2.68
CA GLU A 114 -4.69 21.19 1.77
C GLU A 114 -5.82 20.21 2.13
N GLU A 115 -6.77 20.05 1.21
CA GLU A 115 -7.98 19.27 1.43
C GLU A 115 -7.95 17.96 0.62
N LEU A 116 -8.29 16.85 1.25
CA LEU A 116 -8.53 15.59 0.55
C LEU A 116 -9.82 15.68 -0.27
N VAL A 117 -9.71 15.56 -1.59
CA VAL A 117 -10.85 15.67 -2.51
C VAL A 117 -11.29 14.34 -3.10
N TYR A 118 -10.40 13.35 -3.17
CA TYR A 118 -10.72 12.03 -3.71
C TYR A 118 -9.89 10.91 -3.08
N VAL A 119 -10.50 9.75 -2.89
CA VAL A 119 -9.83 8.48 -2.55
C VAL A 119 -10.15 7.47 -3.63
N GLY A 120 -9.14 6.74 -4.10
CA GLY A 120 -9.35 5.61 -4.98
C GLY A 120 -8.31 4.52 -4.77
N LYS A 121 -8.54 3.40 -5.46
CA LYS A 121 -7.56 2.33 -5.58
C LYS A 121 -7.30 1.95 -7.03
N THR A 122 -6.16 1.31 -7.26
CA THR A 122 -5.85 0.62 -8.49
C THR A 122 -5.59 -0.86 -8.22
N LYS A 123 -6.09 -1.71 -9.12
CA LYS A 123 -5.81 -3.15 -9.15
C LYS A 123 -4.89 -3.52 -10.31
N ASN A 124 -4.67 -2.60 -11.27
CA ASN A 124 -4.02 -2.86 -12.56
C ASN A 124 -3.16 -1.64 -12.96
N THR A 125 -2.10 -1.86 -13.74
CA THR A 125 -1.23 -0.76 -14.21
C THR A 125 -1.88 0.19 -15.23
N SER A 126 -2.91 -0.25 -15.95
CA SER A 126 -3.36 0.45 -17.18
C SER A 126 -4.61 1.32 -17.06
N ARG A 127 -5.33 1.33 -15.93
CA ARG A 127 -6.64 2.00 -15.84
C ARG A 127 -6.80 2.84 -14.57
N PHE A 128 -6.36 4.08 -14.65
CA PHE A 128 -6.74 5.17 -13.73
C PHE A 128 -8.20 5.62 -13.96
N ASN A 129 -9.15 4.69 -14.14
CA ASN A 129 -10.52 5.03 -14.60
C ASN A 129 -11.29 5.91 -13.61
N GLY A 130 -11.22 5.60 -12.30
CA GLY A 130 -11.82 6.45 -11.27
C GLY A 130 -11.14 7.81 -11.18
N GLY A 131 -9.81 7.80 -11.28
CA GLY A 131 -9.00 9.01 -11.26
C GLY A 131 -9.17 9.91 -12.48
N HIS A 132 -9.47 9.39 -13.68
CA HIS A 132 -9.82 10.21 -14.85
C HIS A 132 -11.09 11.03 -14.59
N SER A 133 -12.12 10.43 -13.99
CA SER A 133 -13.34 11.15 -13.62
C SER A 133 -13.06 12.21 -12.56
N ALA A 134 -12.23 11.89 -11.56
CA ALA A 134 -11.81 12.87 -10.55
C ALA A 134 -11.03 14.04 -11.18
N ALA A 135 -10.06 13.75 -12.05
CA ALA A 135 -9.29 14.75 -12.78
C ALA A 135 -10.18 15.69 -13.61
N LEU A 136 -11.22 15.16 -14.27
CA LEU A 136 -12.18 16.00 -15.00
C LEU A 136 -12.99 16.90 -14.06
N LYS A 137 -13.43 16.40 -12.90
CA LYS A 137 -14.18 17.19 -11.91
C LYS A 137 -13.34 18.32 -11.31
N LEU A 138 -12.02 18.16 -11.26
CA LEU A 138 -11.09 19.16 -10.73
C LEU A 138 -10.92 20.40 -11.61
N HIS A 139 -11.56 20.46 -12.78
CA HIS A 139 -11.69 21.67 -13.58
C HIS A 139 -12.83 22.59 -13.13
N ALA A 140 -13.66 22.16 -12.17
CA ALA A 140 -14.73 23.00 -11.65
C ALA A 140 -14.18 24.27 -10.96
N PRO A 141 -14.89 25.42 -11.02
CA PRO A 141 -14.39 26.70 -10.53
C PRO A 141 -13.88 26.71 -9.08
N GLU A 142 -14.48 25.90 -8.21
CA GLU A 142 -14.11 25.80 -6.79
C GLU A 142 -12.71 25.20 -6.56
N TYR A 143 -12.16 24.48 -7.54
CA TYR A 143 -10.78 23.94 -7.53
C TYR A 143 -9.84 24.75 -8.42
N GLN A 144 -10.32 25.83 -9.04
CA GLN A 144 -9.52 26.70 -9.88
C GLN A 144 -8.41 27.35 -9.03
N SER A 145 -7.22 27.48 -9.61
CA SER A 145 -6.03 28.07 -8.96
C SER A 145 -5.50 27.34 -7.72
N LYS A 146 -6.17 26.29 -7.22
CA LYS A 146 -5.60 25.39 -6.21
C LYS A 146 -4.57 24.45 -6.85
N SER A 147 -3.43 24.27 -6.19
CA SER A 147 -2.51 23.16 -6.45
C SER A 147 -3.26 21.83 -6.28
N LYS A 148 -2.79 20.79 -6.99
CA LYS A 148 -3.45 19.48 -7.03
C LYS A 148 -2.37 18.43 -6.93
N HIS A 149 -2.43 17.61 -5.90
CA HIS A 149 -1.47 16.55 -5.69
C HIS A 149 -2.14 15.19 -5.77
N ILE A 150 -1.38 14.21 -6.22
CA ILE A 150 -1.72 12.81 -6.08
C ILE A 150 -0.73 12.16 -5.13
N TYR A 151 -1.25 11.48 -4.13
CA TYR A 151 -0.48 10.68 -3.19
C TYR A 151 -0.69 9.22 -3.47
N ARG A 152 0.37 8.42 -3.34
CA ARG A 152 0.27 6.97 -3.39
C ARG A 152 0.61 6.35 -2.06
N CYS A 153 -0.20 5.37 -1.70
CA CYS A 153 -0.25 4.79 -0.38
C CYS A 153 -0.36 3.27 -0.48
N THR A 154 0.08 2.58 0.56
CA THR A 154 -0.19 1.15 0.72
C THR A 154 -0.60 0.83 2.15
N ALA A 155 -1.30 -0.29 2.29
CA ALA A 155 -1.76 -0.78 3.57
C ALA A 155 -0.81 -1.85 4.10
N TRP A 156 -0.67 -1.84 5.41
CA TRP A 156 0.18 -2.73 6.16
C TRP A 156 -0.56 -3.26 7.36
N PHE A 157 -0.11 -4.42 7.84
CA PHE A 157 -0.76 -5.13 8.91
C PHE A 157 0.26 -5.66 9.91
N TYR A 158 -0.14 -5.69 11.18
CA TYR A 158 0.59 -6.39 12.22
C TYR A 158 -0.31 -7.52 12.74
N ILE A 159 0.08 -8.76 12.42
CA ILE A 159 -0.73 -9.96 12.61
C ILE A 159 0.19 -11.02 13.23
N ASP A 160 -0.21 -11.62 14.35
CA ASP A 160 0.53 -12.72 15.00
C ASP A 160 2.04 -12.46 15.17
N ASN A 161 2.39 -11.22 15.56
CA ASN A 161 3.76 -10.70 15.69
C ASN A 161 4.54 -10.47 14.40
N GLU A 162 3.90 -10.50 13.24
CA GLU A 162 4.50 -10.27 11.93
C GLU A 162 4.07 -8.94 11.32
N TYR A 163 5.00 -8.25 10.67
CA TYR A 163 4.70 -7.08 9.83
C TYR A 163 4.43 -7.53 8.40
N ILE A 164 3.21 -7.31 7.91
CA ILE A 164 2.72 -7.86 6.65
C ILE A 164 2.32 -6.72 5.70
N SER A 165 2.88 -6.72 4.49
CA SER A 165 2.37 -5.88 3.40
C SER A 165 1.04 -6.43 2.89
N LEU A 166 0.12 -5.55 2.44
CA LEU A 166 -1.05 -5.95 1.66
C LEU A 166 -0.70 -6.89 0.50
N ASP A 167 0.45 -6.69 -0.14
CA ASP A 167 0.93 -7.53 -1.23
C ASP A 167 1.17 -8.97 -0.80
N TRP A 168 1.38 -9.24 0.49
CA TRP A 168 1.74 -10.57 0.99
C TRP A 168 0.56 -11.40 1.49
N ILE A 169 -0.64 -10.82 1.49
CA ILE A 169 -1.85 -11.49 1.94
C ILE A 169 -2.24 -12.61 0.96
N GLN A 170 -2.43 -13.83 1.44
CA GLN A 170 -2.78 -15.01 0.65
C GLN A 170 -4.19 -15.50 1.01
N PRO A 171 -5.03 -15.91 0.04
CA PRO A 171 -4.80 -15.82 -1.41
C PRO A 171 -4.97 -14.38 -1.94
N GLU A 172 -4.54 -14.14 -3.18
CA GLU A 172 -4.63 -12.83 -3.85
C GLU A 172 -6.03 -12.20 -3.78
N GLN A 173 -7.08 -13.01 -3.89
CA GLN A 173 -8.46 -12.51 -3.79
C GLN A 173 -8.76 -11.87 -2.42
N VAL A 174 -8.19 -12.41 -1.33
CA VAL A 174 -8.35 -11.82 0.02
C VAL A 174 -7.67 -10.46 0.07
N ALA A 175 -6.47 -10.31 -0.49
CA ALA A 175 -5.79 -9.01 -0.59
C ALA A 175 -6.65 -7.97 -1.34
N LEU A 176 -7.27 -8.37 -2.46
CA LEU A 176 -8.13 -7.50 -3.26
C LEU A 176 -9.43 -7.10 -2.54
N ASP A 177 -9.99 -7.99 -1.71
CA ASP A 177 -11.18 -7.75 -0.90
C ASP A 177 -10.85 -6.84 0.31
N ILE A 178 -9.69 -7.03 0.94
CA ILE A 178 -9.16 -6.13 1.99
C ILE A 178 -8.96 -4.73 1.40
N LEU A 179 -8.32 -4.62 0.24
CA LEU A 179 -8.12 -3.34 -0.44
C LEU A 179 -9.46 -2.64 -0.75
N ASP A 180 -10.52 -3.39 -1.09
CA ASP A 180 -11.87 -2.82 -1.23
C ASP A 180 -12.49 -2.37 0.08
N SER A 181 -12.25 -3.11 1.16
CA SER A 181 -12.71 -2.76 2.49
C SER A 181 -12.04 -1.50 3.01
N ILE A 182 -10.73 -1.37 2.82
CA ILE A 182 -9.97 -0.16 3.17
C ILE A 182 -10.44 1.04 2.36
N GLU A 183 -10.53 0.95 1.03
CA GLU A 183 -11.05 2.04 0.19
C GLU A 183 -12.45 2.48 0.64
N SER A 184 -13.33 1.53 0.97
CA SER A 184 -14.69 1.82 1.43
C SER A 184 -14.71 2.57 2.76
N GLN A 185 -13.87 2.18 3.72
CA GLN A 185 -13.73 2.87 5.00
C GLN A 185 -13.18 4.28 4.81
N LEU A 186 -12.10 4.45 4.03
CA LEU A 186 -11.52 5.76 3.76
C LEU A 186 -12.56 6.70 3.14
N ILE A 187 -13.31 6.25 2.13
CA ILE A 187 -14.34 7.09 1.51
C ILE A 187 -15.49 7.41 2.49
N TYR A 188 -15.92 6.44 3.28
CA TYR A 188 -17.02 6.62 4.22
C TYR A 188 -16.66 7.53 5.40
N TRP A 189 -15.46 7.41 5.96
CA TRP A 189 -15.09 8.20 7.13
C TRP A 189 -14.52 9.58 6.76
N LEU A 190 -13.77 9.67 5.66
CA LEU A 190 -13.15 10.93 5.24
C LEU A 190 -14.07 11.81 4.39
N GLN A 191 -15.16 11.25 3.86
CA GLN A 191 -16.16 11.96 3.07
C GLN A 191 -15.62 12.84 1.91
N PRO A 192 -14.61 12.40 1.13
CA PRO A 192 -14.02 13.21 0.06
C PRO A 192 -15.10 13.69 -0.94
N PRO A 193 -15.12 14.98 -1.33
CA PRO A 193 -16.18 15.57 -2.16
C PRO A 193 -16.35 14.92 -3.53
N LEU A 194 -15.27 14.46 -4.17
CA LEU A 194 -15.33 13.96 -5.55
C LEU A 194 -15.73 12.48 -5.65
N ASN A 195 -15.67 11.72 -4.56
CA ASN A 195 -16.23 10.38 -4.49
C ASN A 195 -17.76 10.46 -4.49
N THR A 196 -18.42 9.60 -5.27
CA THR A 196 -19.89 9.53 -5.32
C THR A 196 -20.42 8.24 -4.72
N HIS A 197 -19.70 7.13 -4.93
CA HIS A 197 -20.00 5.83 -4.35
C HIS A 197 -19.39 5.72 -2.94
N LYS A 198 -19.90 4.79 -2.12
CA LYS A 198 -19.38 4.45 -0.77
C LYS A 198 -19.45 5.57 0.30
N LYS A 199 -19.81 6.81 -0.05
CA LYS A 199 -19.97 7.92 0.92
C LYS A 199 -21.12 7.76 1.90
N LYS A 200 -22.28 7.26 1.44
CA LYS A 200 -23.51 7.21 2.27
C LYS A 200 -23.57 6.01 3.21
N ARG A 201 -22.82 4.96 2.91
CA ARG A 201 -22.81 3.70 3.66
C ARG A 201 -21.44 3.07 3.53
N ASN A 202 -20.84 2.68 4.66
CA ASN A 202 -19.63 1.87 4.67
C ASN A 202 -19.95 0.52 3.99
N LEU A 203 -19.26 0.23 2.89
CA LEU A 203 -19.41 -1.03 2.15
C LEU A 203 -18.28 -2.02 2.44
N ALA A 204 -17.45 -1.74 3.44
CA ALA A 204 -16.36 -2.61 3.82
C ALA A 204 -16.86 -3.97 4.31
N ARG A 205 -16.18 -5.04 3.87
CA ARG A 205 -16.42 -6.39 4.36
C ARG A 205 -15.82 -6.59 5.75
N TRP A 206 -14.66 -5.98 5.97
CA TRP A 206 -13.99 -5.89 7.27
C TRP A 206 -13.76 -4.43 7.60
N GLU A 207 -14.15 -4.03 8.81
CA GLU A 207 -13.90 -2.70 9.34
C GLU A 207 -12.66 -2.80 10.24
N PHE A 208 -11.56 -2.17 9.81
CA PHE A 208 -10.28 -2.18 10.50
C PHE A 208 -10.12 -0.84 11.22
N TYR A 209 -9.45 -0.82 12.36
CA TYR A 209 -8.94 0.43 12.91
C TYR A 209 -7.71 0.86 12.09
N ILE A 210 -7.84 1.93 11.32
CA ILE A 210 -6.82 2.33 10.34
C ILE A 210 -6.05 3.55 10.87
N HIS A 211 -4.74 3.39 11.03
CA HIS A 211 -3.83 4.52 11.27
C HIS A 211 -3.18 4.98 9.97
N MET A 212 -3.38 6.22 9.57
CA MET A 212 -2.71 6.82 8.42
C MET A 212 -1.47 7.60 8.86
N GLN A 213 -0.34 7.31 8.21
CA GLN A 213 0.93 7.98 8.44
C GLN A 213 1.46 8.55 7.14
N ASN A 214 1.88 9.81 7.20
CA ASN A 214 2.53 10.46 6.07
C ASN A 214 4.05 10.30 6.20
N LEU A 215 4.66 9.49 5.33
CA LEU A 215 6.11 9.22 5.33
C LEU A 215 6.90 10.13 4.39
N ILE A 216 6.22 11.05 3.69
CA ILE A 216 6.86 12.09 2.89
C ILE A 216 6.91 13.40 3.69
N CYS A 217 7.52 14.45 3.12
CA CYS A 217 7.51 15.77 3.74
C CYS A 217 6.11 16.41 3.69
N GLY A 218 5.64 16.95 4.82
CA GLY A 218 4.36 17.66 4.93
C GLY A 218 3.46 17.15 6.06
N GLY A 219 2.37 17.87 6.33
CA GLY A 219 1.38 17.52 7.37
C GLY A 219 0.13 16.79 6.85
N PHE A 220 -0.03 16.68 5.52
CA PHE A 220 -1.25 16.14 4.91
C PHE A 220 -1.56 14.74 5.40
N MET A 221 -2.73 14.55 6.02
CA MET A 221 -3.24 13.26 6.48
C MET A 221 -2.27 12.48 7.41
N ASN A 222 -1.33 13.17 8.05
CA ASN A 222 -0.40 12.55 8.99
C ASN A 222 -1.07 12.28 10.34
N ASP A 223 -0.76 11.13 10.93
CA ASP A 223 -1.24 10.70 12.25
C ASP A 223 -2.78 10.72 12.41
N LYS A 224 -3.48 10.25 11.37
CA LYS A 224 -4.95 10.24 11.35
C LYS A 224 -5.50 8.84 11.60
N PHE A 225 -6.46 8.74 12.51
CA PHE A 225 -7.15 7.48 12.81
C PHE A 225 -8.54 7.48 12.18
N ILE A 226 -8.91 6.32 11.62
CA ILE A 226 -10.18 6.07 10.93
C ILE A 226 -10.78 4.78 11.47
#